data_AF-W4DY45-F1
#
_entry.id   AF-W4DY45-F1
#
_cell.length_a   1.000
_cell.length_b   1.000
_cell.length_c   1.000
_cell.angle_alpha   90.00
_cell.angle_beta   90.00
_cell.angle_gamma   90.00
#
_symmetry.space_group_name_H-M   'P 1'
#
loop_
_entity.id
_entity.type
_entity.pdbx_description
1 polymer ?
#
loop_
_entity_poly.entity_id
_entity_poly.type
_entity_poly.pdbx_seq_one_letter_code
_entity_poly.pdbx_strand_id
1 'polypeptide(L)'
;MDDREQEIRKLLAQLPGGSPRLKNAGMDADLRSYGMDSLLFIHFAVVLEEHFSIEVSPEFLDIDKLYSLQKWREYIDSQDLVC
;
A
#
# COMPACT_ATOMS: atom_id res chain seq x y z
N MET A 1 2.90 -18.97 2.74
CA MET A 1 3.14 -17.52 2.63
C MET A 1 1.80 -16.89 2.33
N ASP A 2 1.57 -15.67 2.78
CA ASP A 2 0.30 -15.00 2.60
C ASP A 2 0.22 -14.42 1.18
N ASP A 3 -0.73 -14.89 0.37
CA ASP A 3 -0.84 -14.51 -1.04
C ASP A 3 -1.05 -13.00 -1.20
N ARG A 4 -1.82 -12.37 -0.29
CA ARG A 4 -2.10 -10.93 -0.31
C ARG A 4 -0.86 -10.09 -0.04
N GLU A 5 -0.04 -10.51 0.93
CA GLU A 5 1.23 -9.84 1.22
C GLU A 5 2.15 -9.84 -0.02
N GLN A 6 2.24 -10.98 -0.71
CA GLN A 6 3.09 -11.09 -1.89
C GLN A 6 2.61 -10.15 -3.01
N GLU A 7 1.29 -10.05 -3.22
CA GLU A 7 0.70 -9.15 -4.21
C GLU A 7 0.98 -7.68 -3.90
N ILE A 8 0.71 -7.23 -2.66
CA ILE A 8 0.97 -5.86 -2.23
C ILE A 8 2.45 -5.50 -2.41
N ARG A 9 3.36 -6.40 -2.04
CA ARG A 9 4.82 -6.21 -2.25
C ARG A 9 5.18 -6.11 -3.71
N LYS A 10 4.58 -6.94 -4.55
CA LYS A 10 4.81 -6.96 -5.99
C LYS A 10 4.35 -5.66 -6.64
N LEU A 11 3.21 -5.11 -6.22
CA LEU A 11 2.70 -3.82 -6.69
C LEU A 11 3.60 -2.66 -6.23
N LEU A 12 4.01 -2.65 -4.97
CA LEU A 12 4.94 -1.64 -4.45
C LEU A 12 6.28 -1.64 -5.22
N ALA A 13 6.79 -2.82 -5.56
CA ALA A 13 8.04 -2.95 -6.32
C ALA A 13 7.94 -2.50 -7.78
N GLN A 14 6.72 -2.45 -8.35
CA GLN A 14 6.46 -2.01 -9.72
C GLN A 14 6.10 -0.53 -9.83
N LEU A 15 5.97 0.17 -8.69
CA LEU A 15 5.56 1.56 -8.67
C LEU A 15 6.56 2.45 -9.43
N PRO A 16 6.14 3.12 -10.53
CA PRO A 16 7.01 3.99 -11.29
C PRO A 16 7.56 5.14 -10.45
N GLY A 17 8.87 5.39 -10.53
CA GLY A 17 9.52 6.45 -9.75
C GLY A 17 9.71 6.12 -8.26
N GLY A 18 9.31 4.93 -7.80
CA GLY A 18 9.50 4.48 -6.43
C GLY A 18 10.97 4.34 -6.03
N SER A 19 11.29 4.66 -4.78
CA SER A 19 12.64 4.46 -4.25
C SER A 19 13.02 2.97 -4.29
N PRO A 20 14.23 2.60 -4.75
CA PRO A 20 14.71 1.21 -4.71
C PRO A 20 14.74 0.59 -3.31
N ARG A 21 14.62 1.40 -2.25
CA ARG A 21 14.56 0.93 -0.87
C ARG A 21 13.17 0.39 -0.50
N LEU A 22 12.09 0.84 -1.14
CA LEU A 22 10.71 0.42 -0.83
C LEU A 22 10.52 -1.09 -0.94
N LYS A 23 11.17 -1.74 -1.90
CA LYS A 23 11.13 -3.22 -2.06
C LYS A 23 11.67 -4.00 -0.86
N ASN A 24 12.48 -3.35 -0.01
CA ASN A 24 13.08 -3.94 1.18
C ASN A 24 12.30 -3.58 2.47
N ALA A 25 11.20 -2.84 2.37
CA ALA A 25 10.38 -2.51 3.53
C ALA A 25 9.75 -3.80 4.11
N GLY A 26 9.83 -3.94 5.43
CA GLY A 26 9.06 -4.95 6.17
C GLY A 26 7.57 -4.62 6.15
N MET A 27 6.71 -5.57 6.54
CA MET A 27 5.26 -5.33 6.58
C MET A 27 4.87 -4.19 7.51
N ASP A 28 5.51 -4.14 8.68
CA ASP A 28 5.18 -3.18 9.74
C ASP A 28 6.05 -1.91 9.65
N ALA A 29 6.91 -1.83 8.63
CA ALA A 29 7.84 -0.73 8.48
C ALA A 29 7.13 0.53 7.99
N ASP A 30 7.57 1.68 8.50
CA ASP A 30 7.16 2.98 8.00
C ASP A 30 7.75 3.24 6.62
N LEU A 31 6.90 3.20 5.59
CA LEU A 31 7.28 3.34 4.19
C LEU A 31 7.95 4.69 3.87
N ARG A 32 7.69 5.73 4.67
CA ARG A 32 8.34 7.04 4.51
C ARG A 32 9.84 6.94 4.71
N SER A 33 10.28 6.12 5.66
CA SER A 33 11.70 5.84 5.92
C SER A 33 12.40 5.16 4.73
N TYR A 34 11.62 4.56 3.83
CA TYR A 34 12.10 3.89 2.63
C TYR A 34 11.92 4.73 1.37
N GLY A 35 11.46 5.98 1.48
CA GLY A 35 11.31 6.91 0.36
C GLY A 35 9.91 6.92 -0.26
N MET A 36 8.88 6.52 0.48
CA MET A 36 7.50 6.84 0.13
C MET A 36 7.25 8.32 0.44
N ASP A 37 6.89 9.10 -0.57
CA ASP A 37 6.38 10.46 -0.43
C ASP A 37 4.87 10.51 -0.69
N SER A 38 4.26 11.70 -0.57
CA SER A 38 2.83 11.86 -0.76
C SER A 38 2.35 11.53 -2.18
N LEU A 39 3.15 11.83 -3.22
CA LEU A 39 2.76 11.53 -4.60
C LEU A 39 2.83 10.03 -4.90
N LEU A 40 3.90 9.38 -4.46
CA LEU A 40 4.04 7.93 -4.55
C LEU A 40 2.98 7.21 -3.73
N PHE A 41 2.60 7.75 -2.57
CA PHE A 41 1.52 7.21 -1.75
C PHE A 41 0.17 7.24 -2.49
N ILE A 42 -0.19 8.38 -3.09
CA ILE A 42 -1.42 8.49 -3.88
C ILE A 42 -1.39 7.53 -5.08
N HIS A 43 -0.26 7.46 -5.79
CA HIS A 43 -0.13 6.51 -6.90
C HIS A 43 -0.28 5.07 -6.44
N PHE A 44 0.29 4.72 -5.29
CA PHE A 44 0.17 3.38 -4.73
C PHE A 44 -1.27 3.07 -4.32
N ALA A 45 -1.98 4.03 -3.72
CA ALA A 45 -3.40 3.91 -3.40
C ALA A 45 -4.22 3.56 -4.66
N VAL A 46 -4.06 4.34 -5.74
CA VAL A 46 -4.76 4.10 -7.02
C VAL A 46 -4.45 2.72 -7.60
N VAL A 47 -3.19 2.29 -7.56
CA VAL A 47 -2.80 0.95 -8.04
C VAL A 47 -3.49 -0.16 -7.22
N LEU A 48 -3.64 0.03 -5.91
CA LEU A 48 -4.31 -0.94 -5.05
C LEU A 48 -5.83 -0.94 -5.26
N GLU A 49 -6.46 0.22 -5.44
CA GLU A 49 -7.87 0.35 -5.80
C GLU A 49 -8.19 -0.42 -7.09
N GLU A 50 -7.41 -0.20 -8.14
CA GLU A 50 -7.58 -0.88 -9.43
C GLU A 50 -7.34 -2.39 -9.31
N HIS A 51 -6.29 -2.81 -8.59
CA HIS A 51 -5.92 -4.21 -8.51
C HIS A 51 -6.88 -5.05 -7.66
N PHE A 52 -7.35 -4.49 -6.53
CA PHE A 52 -8.22 -5.19 -5.59
C PHE A 52 -9.70 -4.84 -5.76
N SER A 53 -10.05 -3.95 -6.70
CA SER A 53 -11.41 -3.47 -6.90
C SER A 53 -12.02 -2.89 -5.61
N ILE A 54 -11.22 -2.11 -4.87
CA ILE A 54 -11.63 -1.40 -3.65
C ILE A 54 -11.65 0.11 -3.88
N GLU A 55 -12.24 0.85 -2.93
CA GLU A 55 -12.18 2.31 -2.87
C GLU A 55 -11.51 2.75 -1.56
N VAL A 56 -10.47 3.57 -1.66
CA VAL A 56 -9.79 4.15 -0.50
C VAL A 56 -10.53 5.42 -0.09
N SER A 57 -11.19 5.36 1.06
CA SER A 57 -11.97 6.50 1.55
C SER A 57 -11.07 7.71 1.81
N PRO A 58 -11.52 8.95 1.55
CA PRO A 58 -10.71 10.16 1.70
C PRO A 58 -10.07 10.34 3.09
N GLU A 59 -10.71 9.84 4.14
CA GLU A 59 -10.18 9.85 5.52
C GLU A 59 -8.95 8.95 5.75
N PHE A 60 -8.75 7.94 4.89
CA PHE A 60 -7.61 7.02 4.92
C PHE A 60 -6.56 7.36 3.86
N LEU A 61 -6.86 8.30 2.96
CA LEU A 61 -5.94 8.82 1.95
C LEU A 61 -4.92 9.80 2.58
N ASP A 62 -4.31 9.35 3.66
CA ASP A 62 -3.28 10.04 4.44
C ASP A 62 -2.17 9.02 4.74
N ILE A 63 -0.94 9.41 4.44
CA ILE A 63 0.24 8.57 4.65
C ILE A 63 0.46 8.23 6.13
N ASP A 64 -0.09 9.02 7.06
CA ASP A 64 -0.05 8.73 8.50
C ASP A 64 -1.03 7.61 8.91
N LYS A 65 -2.06 7.33 8.09
CA LYS A 65 -3.04 6.27 8.34
C LYS A 65 -2.59 4.94 7.75
N LEU A 66 -2.11 4.96 6.51
CA LEU A 66 -1.68 3.78 5.75
C LEU A 66 -0.16 3.80 5.54
N TYR A 67 0.58 3.96 6.64
CA TYR A 67 2.04 4.17 6.64
C TYR A 67 2.87 2.91 6.37
N SER A 68 2.27 1.71 6.45
CA SER A 68 2.95 0.42 6.31
C SER A 68 2.18 -0.52 5.40
N LEU A 69 2.86 -1.54 4.86
CA LEU A 69 2.19 -2.56 4.03
C LEU A 69 1.19 -3.38 4.84
N GLN A 70 1.44 -3.57 6.13
CA GLN A 70 0.49 -4.21 7.04
C GLN A 70 -0.82 -3.41 7.14
N LYS A 71 -0.73 -2.07 7.26
CA LYS A 71 -1.93 -1.22 7.31
C LYS A 71 -2.72 -1.24 6.01
N TRP A 72 -2.02 -1.24 4.87
CA TRP A 72 -2.65 -1.43 3.57
C TRP A 72 -3.37 -2.77 3.47
N ARG A 73 -2.71 -3.85 3.89
CA ARG A 73 -3.32 -5.18 3.93
C ARG A 73 -4.57 -5.22 4.81
N GLU A 74 -4.48 -4.73 6.05
CA GLU A 74 -5.62 -4.66 6.98
C GLU A 74 -6.79 -3.87 6.38
N TYR A 75 -6.49 -2.75 5.71
CA TYR A 75 -7.50 -1.96 5.03
C TYR A 75 -8.17 -2.75 3.91
N ILE A 76 -7.40 -3.35 3.00
CA ILE A 76 -7.92 -4.16 1.89
C ILE A 76 -8.77 -5.32 2.41
N ASP A 77 -8.26 -6.07 3.39
CA ASP A 77 -8.97 -7.20 4.00
C ASP A 77 -10.30 -6.76 4.65
N SER A 78 -10.36 -5.53 5.17
CA SER A 78 -11.60 -4.96 5.73
C SER A 78 -12.65 -4.58 4.68
N GLN A 79 -12.23 -4.27 3.44
CA GLN A 79 -13.16 -3.96 2.34
C GLN A 79 -13.80 -5.23 1.78
N ASP A 80 -13.07 -6.35 1.76
CA ASP A 80 -13.58 -7.65 1.29
C ASP A 80 -14.71 -8.21 2.18
N LEU A 81 -14.80 -7.78 3.45
CA LEU A 81 -15.88 -8.16 4.38
C LEU A 81 -17.21 -7.42 4.13
N VAL A 82 -17.20 -6.41 3.28
CA VAL A 82 -18.37 -5.56 2.99
C VAL A 82 -19.07 -5.99 1.68
N CYS A 83 -18.48 -6.92 0.91
CA CYS A 83 -19.03 -7.50 -0.32
C CYS A 83 -19.81 -8.80 -0.09
#